data_AF-A0AAJ2G316-F1
#
_entry.id   AF-A0AAJ2G316-F1
#
_cell.length_a   1.000
_cell.length_b   1.000
_cell.length_c   1.000
_cell.angle_alpha   90.00
_cell.angle_beta   90.00
_cell.angle_gamma   90.00
#
_symmetry.space_group_name_H-M   'P 1'
#
loop_
_entity.id
_entity.type
_entity.pdbx_description
1 polymer ?
#
loop_
_entity_poly.entity_id
_entity_poly.type
_entity_poly.pdbx_seq_one_letter_code
_entity_poly.pdbx_strand_id
1 'polypeptide(L)' 'MKLSLRNAVLILLAGMIVLATGSFLNSSKTQFSDPVILSGLAIEFVGTIWLVLYLNQRRKRHKA' A
#
# COMPACT_ATOMS: atom_id res chain seq x y z
N MET A 1 13.85 4.16 8.37
CA MET A 1 13.52 4.54 6.97
C MET A 1 13.11 6.02 6.94
N LYS A 2 13.62 6.82 6.00
CA LYS A 2 13.15 8.21 5.83
C LYS A 2 11.76 8.21 5.16
N LEU A 3 10.86 9.06 5.63
CA LEU A 3 9.57 9.34 4.98
C LEU A 3 9.86 10.02 3.63
N SER A 4 9.79 9.24 2.56
CA SER A 4 10.04 9.67 1.18
C SER A 4 8.86 9.23 0.32
N LEU A 5 8.47 10.10 -0.63
CA LEU A 5 7.43 9.78 -1.61
C LEU A 5 7.76 8.47 -2.34
N ARG A 6 9.03 8.28 -2.71
CA ARG A 6 9.49 7.06 -3.39
C ARG A 6 9.20 5.80 -2.57
N ASN A 7 9.41 5.86 -1.26
CA ASN A 7 9.16 4.71 -0.38
C ASN A 7 7.65 4.42 -0.27
N ALA A 8 6.83 5.46 -0.13
CA ALA A 8 5.37 5.30 -0.11
C ALA A 8 4.85 4.67 -1.43
N VAL A 9 5.33 5.19 -2.56
CA VAL A 9 4.96 4.68 -3.89
C VAL A 9 5.40 3.24 -4.10
N LEU A 10 6.60 2.85 -3.66
CA LEU A 10 7.07 1.46 -3.77
C LEU A 10 6.24 0.49 -2.92
N ILE A 11 5.82 0.90 -1.71
CA ILE A 11 4.98 0.06 -0.84
C ILE A 11 3.59 -0.12 -1.46
N LEU A 12 2.99 0.95 -1.98
CA LEU A 12 1.69 0.89 -2.68
C LEU A 12 1.79 0.04 -3.97
N LEU A 13 2.85 0.19 -4.76
CA LEU A 13 3.05 -0.67 -5.95
C LEU A 13 3.16 -2.15 -5.58
N ALA A 14 3.86 -2.47 -4.50
CA ALA A 14 3.96 -3.84 -4.02
C ALA A 14 2.59 -4.38 -3.58
N GLY A 15 1.77 -3.59 -2.88
CA GLY A 15 0.41 -3.95 -2.48
C GLY A 15 -0.47 -4.27 -3.68
N MET A 16 -0.52 -3.38 -4.67
CA MET A 16 -1.25 -3.58 -5.92
C MET A 16 -0.82 -4.83 -6.68
N ILE A 17 0.49 -5.12 -6.76
CA ILE A 17 1.00 -6.32 -7.44
C ILE A 17 0.53 -7.59 -6.71
N VAL A 18 0.60 -7.61 -5.37
CA VAL A 18 0.15 -8.75 -4.57
C VAL A 18 -1.36 -8.97 -4.72
N LEU A 19 -2.16 -7.90 -4.69
CA LEU A 19 -3.61 -7.98 -4.89
C LEU A 19 -3.99 -8.46 -6.28
N ALA A 20 -3.33 -7.94 -7.32
CA ALA A 20 -3.54 -8.38 -8.70
C ALA A 20 -3.20 -9.86 -8.85
N THR A 21 -2.08 -10.30 -8.27
CA THR A 21 -1.62 -11.70 -8.34
C THR A 21 -2.56 -12.64 -7.59
N GLY A 22 -2.98 -12.27 -6.37
CA GLY A 22 -3.94 -13.05 -5.58
C GLY A 22 -5.30 -13.17 -6.25
N SER A 23 -5.79 -12.07 -6.85
CA SER A 23 -7.05 -12.07 -7.60
C SER A 23 -6.97 -12.93 -8.87
N PHE A 24 -5.83 -12.91 -9.57
CA PHE A 24 -5.65 -13.68 -10.80
C PHE A 24 -5.53 -15.18 -10.52
N LEU A 25 -4.71 -15.56 -9.53
CA LEU A 25 -4.46 -16.96 -9.16
C LEU A 25 -5.69 -17.63 -8.52
N ASN A 26 -6.50 -16.88 -7.77
CA ASN A 26 -7.66 -17.43 -7.05
C ASN A 26 -9.00 -17.01 -7.67
N SER A 27 -9.07 -16.96 -9.02
CA SER A 27 -10.26 -16.51 -9.79
C SER A 27 -11.55 -17.29 -9.51
N SER A 28 -11.50 -18.46 -8.85
CA SER A 28 -12.68 -19.30 -8.57
C SER A 28 -13.32 -19.04 -7.20
N LYS A 29 -12.61 -18.42 -6.25
CA LYS A 29 -13.10 -18.12 -4.88
C LYS A 29 -12.42 -16.88 -4.33
N THR A 30 -12.86 -15.69 -4.73
CA THR A 30 -12.51 -14.43 -4.08
C THR A 30 -13.14 -14.35 -2.68
N GLN A 31 -12.68 -15.19 -1.76
CA GLN A 31 -12.96 -15.05 -0.35
C GLN A 31 -11.97 -14.04 0.23
N PHE A 32 -12.48 -13.00 0.90
CA PHE A 32 -11.67 -12.03 1.65
C PHE A 32 -10.75 -12.70 2.70
N SER A 33 -11.05 -13.93 3.07
CA SER A 33 -10.24 -14.79 3.96
C SER A 33 -8.99 -15.36 3.29
N ASP A 34 -8.78 -15.14 1.99
CA ASP A 34 -7.56 -15.56 1.32
C ASP A 34 -6.36 -14.79 1.90
N PRO A 35 -5.38 -15.48 2.50
CA PRO A 35 -4.22 -14.84 3.11
C PRO A 35 -3.42 -13.98 2.12
N VAL A 36 -3.47 -14.27 0.81
CA VAL A 36 -2.81 -13.48 -0.23
C VAL A 36 -3.50 -12.13 -0.43
N ILE A 37 -4.84 -12.12 -0.48
CA ILE A 37 -5.61 -10.88 -0.60
C ILE A 37 -5.48 -10.05 0.69
N LEU A 38 -5.55 -10.70 1.85
CA LEU A 38 -5.43 -10.04 3.15
C LEU A 38 -4.04 -9.39 3.32
N SER A 39 -2.98 -10.09 2.92
CA SER A 39 -1.62 -9.53 2.96
C SER A 39 -1.44 -8.38 1.98
N GLY A 40 -2.01 -8.46 0.77
CA GLY A 40 -2.03 -7.34 -0.17
C GLY A 40 -2.73 -6.10 0.39
N LEU A 41 -3.90 -6.28 1.03
CA LEU A 41 -4.63 -5.20 1.70
C LEU A 41 -3.85 -4.60 2.88
N ALA A 42 -3.16 -5.43 3.66
CA ALA A 42 -2.32 -4.95 4.76
C ALA A 42 -1.14 -4.10 4.26
N ILE A 43 -0.51 -4.50 3.15
CA ILE A 43 0.57 -3.73 2.51
C ILE A 43 0.03 -2.38 2.01
N GLU A 44 -1.13 -2.37 1.34
CA GLU A 44 -1.80 -1.14 0.89
C GLU A 44 -2.12 -0.19 2.05
N PHE A 45 -2.63 -0.73 3.16
CA PHE A 45 -2.95 0.05 4.35
C PHE A 45 -1.71 0.75 4.92
N VAL A 46 -0.59 0.01 5.06
CA VAL A 46 0.69 0.58 5.52
C VAL A 46 1.22 1.61 4.54
N GLY A 47 1.17 1.34 3.24
CA GLY A 47 1.59 2.28 2.19
C GLY A 47 0.80 3.58 2.23
N THR A 48 -0.51 3.50 2.46
CA THR A 48 -1.40 4.65 2.55
C THR A 48 -1.09 5.51 3.77
N ILE A 49 -0.89 4.91 4.95
CA ILE A 49 -0.47 5.65 6.15
C ILE A 49 0.86 6.37 5.89
N TRP A 50 1.82 5.68 5.28
CA TRP A 50 3.12 6.25 4.96
C TRP A 50 3.01 7.45 4.01
N LEU A 51 2.16 7.34 2.99
CA LEU A 51 1.88 8.42 2.05
C LEU A 51 1.26 9.64 2.75
N VAL A 52 0.25 9.41 3.59
CA VAL A 52 -0.42 10.47 4.35
C VAL A 52 0.56 11.20 5.27
N LEU A 53 1.40 10.47 6.01
CA LEU A 53 2.43 11.06 6.86
C LEU A 53 3.44 11.88 6.06
N TYR A 54 3.87 11.37 4.90
CA TYR A 54 4.78 12.10 4.01
C TYR A 54 4.14 13.39 3.48
N LEU A 55 2.91 13.34 3.00
CA LEU A 55 2.19 14.52 2.49
C LEU A 55 1.96 15.55 3.60
N ASN A 56 1.64 15.10 4.81
CA ASN A 56 1.46 15.98 5.96
C ASN A 56 2.78 16.68 6.34
N GLN A 57 3.90 15.95 6.36
CA GLN A 57 5.22 16.53 6.60
C GLN A 57 5.62 17.53 5.50
N ARG A 58 5.38 17.18 4.23
CA ARG A 58 5.65 18.08 3.10
C ARG A 58 4.82 19.36 3.20
N ARG A 59 3.53 19.25 3.52
CA ARG A 59 2.64 20.42 3.70
C ARG A 59 3.13 21.34 4.82
N LYS A 60 3.56 20.78 5.96
CA LYS A 60 4.12 21.57 7.07
C LYS A 60 5.40 22.31 6.68
N ARG A 61 6.27 21.70 5.87
CA ARG A 61 7.49 22.36 5.36
C ARG A 61 7.22 23.51 4.39
N HIS A 62 6.14 23.47 3.63
CA HIS A 62 5.76 24.56 2.71
C HIS A 62 4.97 25.69 3.39
N LYS A 63 4.57 25.52 4.64
CA LYS A 63 3.86 26.54 5.44
C LYS A 63 4.76 27.29 6.44
N ALA A 64 6.00 26.85 6.60
CA ALA A 64 7.02 27.50 7.42
C ALA A 64 7.95 28.31 6.51
#